data_AF-A0A3M1CP32-F1
#
_entry.id   AF-A0A3M1CP32-F1
#
_cell.length_a   1.000
_cell.length_b   1.000
_cell.length_c   1.000
_cell.angle_alpha   90.00
_cell.angle_beta   90.00
_cell.angle_gamma   90.00
#
_symmetry.space_group_name_H-M   'P 1'
#
loop_
_entity.id
_entity.type
_entity.pdbx_description
1 polymer ?
#
loop_
_entity_poly.entity_id
_entity_poly.type
_entity_poly.pdbx_seq_one_letter_code
_entity_poly.pdbx_strand_id
1 'polypeptide(L)'
;GMGGKTDDVDRFEKDIREEFEKKRPFGIQDLAIGGNEVMALCDLEPSPMVGRILNHLLEHVLDEPEDNTRETLESLAREFYLREKEENSH
;
A
#
# COMPACT_ATOMS: atom_id res chain seq x y z
N GLY A 1 29.24 -43.57 3.69
CA GLY A 1 29.47 -42.18 3.28
C GLY A 1 28.13 -41.54 3.03
N MET A 2 27.82 -40.47 3.76
CA MET A 2 26.68 -39.59 3.50
C MET A 2 27.00 -38.71 2.29
N GLY A 3 26.00 -38.37 1.48
CA GLY A 3 26.11 -37.32 0.46
C GLY A 3 25.17 -37.59 -0.71
N GLY A 4 23.98 -36.99 -0.71
CA GLY A 4 23.09 -37.06 -1.87
C GLY A 4 21.64 -36.68 -1.65
N LYS A 5 21.30 -35.83 -0.66
CA LYS A 5 19.91 -35.36 -0.44
C LYS A 5 19.80 -33.93 0.13
N THR A 6 20.74 -33.05 -0.18
CA THR A 6 20.73 -31.67 0.36
C THR A 6 20.45 -30.62 -0.70
N ASP A 7 20.88 -30.85 -1.94
CA ASP A 7 20.86 -29.79 -2.97
C ASP A 7 19.46 -29.47 -3.51
N ASP A 8 18.53 -30.43 -3.49
CA ASP A 8 17.14 -30.21 -3.94
C ASP A 8 16.28 -29.47 -2.90
N VAL A 9 16.60 -29.63 -1.61
CA VAL A 9 15.87 -28.98 -0.50
C VAL A 9 16.22 -27.50 -0.44
N ASP A 10 17.51 -27.18 -0.61
CA ASP A 10 18.00 -25.80 -0.61
C ASP A 10 17.38 -24.94 -1.72
N ARG A 11 17.11 -25.54 -2.89
CA ARG A 11 16.46 -24.84 -4.01
C ARG A 11 14.99 -24.54 -3.73
N PHE A 12 14.25 -25.48 -3.17
CA PHE A 12 12.83 -25.30 -2.84
C PHE A 12 12.63 -24.31 -1.68
N GLU A 13 13.50 -24.36 -0.67
CA GLU A 13 13.49 -23.39 0.43
C GLU A 13 13.78 -21.96 -0.04
N LYS A 14 14.68 -21.80 -1.02
CA LYS A 14 15.02 -20.50 -1.60
C LYS A 14 13.84 -19.91 -2.36
N ASP A 15 13.18 -20.70 -3.21
CA ASP A 15 12.04 -20.24 -4.01
C ASP A 15 10.87 -19.81 -3.11
N ILE A 16 10.60 -20.56 -2.02
CA ILE A 16 9.58 -20.18 -1.03
C ILE A 16 9.96 -18.87 -0.30
N ARG A 17 11.23 -18.70 0.07
CA ARG A 17 11.69 -17.52 0.80
C ARG A 17 11.64 -16.25 -0.06
N GLU A 18 12.00 -16.34 -1.33
CA GLU A 18 11.89 -15.25 -2.30
C GLU A 18 10.43 -14.86 -2.57
N GLU A 19 9.51 -15.83 -2.64
CA GLU A 19 8.07 -15.57 -2.74
C GLU A 19 7.45 -15.00 -1.46
N PHE A 20 8.01 -15.32 -0.28
CA PHE A 20 7.59 -14.74 1.00
C PHE A 20 8.12 -13.32 1.24
N GLU A 21 9.33 -13.00 0.79
CA GLU A 21 9.85 -11.63 0.88
C GLU A 21 9.09 -10.66 -0.03
N LYS A 22 8.58 -11.13 -1.18
CA LYS A 22 7.61 -10.39 -2.01
C LYS A 22 6.24 -10.20 -1.34
N LYS A 23 5.93 -10.98 -0.30
CA LYS A 23 4.64 -11.01 0.41
C LYS A 23 4.74 -10.52 1.86
N ARG A 24 5.62 -9.55 2.16
CA ARG A 24 5.38 -8.78 3.39
C ARG A 24 3.95 -8.23 3.32
N PRO A 25 3.19 -8.22 4.43
CA PRO A 25 1.90 -7.56 4.44
C PRO A 25 2.13 -6.10 4.06
N PHE A 26 1.75 -5.73 2.84
CA PHE A 26 1.78 -4.36 2.36
C PHE A 26 0.56 -3.67 2.96
N GLY A 27 0.80 -2.69 3.82
CA GLY A 27 -0.24 -2.03 4.60
C GLY A 27 -0.18 -0.51 4.47
N ILE A 28 -1.14 0.15 5.11
CA ILE A 28 -1.24 1.62 5.14
C ILE A 28 0.07 2.26 5.64
N GLN A 29 0.76 1.59 6.57
CA GLN A 29 2.05 2.03 7.12
C GLN A 29 3.20 2.06 6.11
N ASP A 30 3.06 1.38 4.97
CA ASP A 30 4.05 1.32 3.90
C ASP A 30 3.80 2.38 2.81
N LEU A 31 2.71 3.15 2.90
CA LEU A 31 2.45 4.29 2.02
C LEU A 31 3.42 5.44 2.30
N ALA A 32 3.80 6.16 1.24
CA ALA A 32 4.67 7.33 1.33
C ALA A 32 4.03 8.53 2.06
N ILE A 33 2.72 8.48 2.31
CA ILE A 33 1.98 9.46 3.12
C ILE A 33 1.10 8.75 4.15
N GLY A 34 0.90 9.39 5.30
CA GLY A 34 0.07 8.88 6.38
C GLY A 34 -1.21 9.71 6.59
N GLY A 35 -1.95 9.35 7.64
CA GLY A 35 -3.22 10.03 7.96
C GLY A 35 -3.05 11.51 8.30
N ASN A 36 -1.93 11.91 8.91
CA ASN A 36 -1.66 13.31 9.23
C ASN A 36 -1.47 14.16 7.96
N GLU A 37 -0.73 13.63 6.99
CA GLU A 37 -0.54 14.27 5.69
C GLU A 37 -1.86 14.38 4.95
N VAL A 38 -2.66 13.31 4.91
CA VAL A 38 -4.00 13.32 4.29
C VAL A 38 -4.92 14.36 4.94
N MET A 39 -4.92 14.44 6.27
CA MET A 39 -5.69 15.45 7.02
C MET A 39 -5.28 16.87 6.65
N ALA A 40 -3.98 17.16 6.64
CA ALA A 40 -3.46 18.48 6.27
C ALA A 40 -3.74 18.82 4.79
N LEU A 41 -3.65 17.83 3.90
CA LEU A 41 -3.82 18.01 2.46
C LEU A 41 -5.26 18.35 2.07
N CYS A 42 -6.22 17.71 2.73
CA CYS A 42 -7.65 17.79 2.43
C CYS A 42 -8.44 18.71 3.37
N ASP A 43 -7.75 19.36 4.33
CA ASP A 43 -8.33 20.16 5.41
C ASP A 43 -9.42 19.38 6.18
N LEU A 44 -9.04 18.16 6.61
CA LEU A 44 -9.91 17.23 7.31
C LEU A 44 -9.54 17.13 8.78
N GLU A 45 -10.57 17.09 9.63
CA GLU A 45 -10.44 16.60 11.00
C GLU A 45 -10.34 15.06 11.03
N PRO A 46 -9.85 14.48 12.15
CA PRO A 46 -9.85 13.03 12.35
C PRO A 46 -11.22 12.42 12.11
N SER A 47 -11.35 11.68 11.01
CA SER A 47 -12.64 11.17 10.54
C SER A 47 -12.48 9.89 9.72
N PRO A 48 -13.56 9.09 9.54
CA PRO A 48 -13.53 7.88 8.72
C PRO A 48 -13.12 8.13 7.26
N MET A 49 -13.27 9.37 6.75
CA MET A 49 -12.83 9.76 5.41
C MET A 49 -11.33 9.57 5.21
N VAL A 50 -10.52 9.89 6.24
CA VAL A 50 -9.06 9.72 6.18
C VAL A 50 -8.69 8.26 5.94
N GLY A 51 -9.36 7.33 6.64
CA GLY A 51 -9.15 5.90 6.45
C GLY A 51 -9.59 5.42 5.06
N ARG A 52 -10.70 5.96 4.50
CA ARG A 52 -11.14 5.65 3.14
C ARG A 52 -10.11 6.09 2.10
N ILE A 53 -9.57 7.31 2.24
CA ILE A 53 -8.51 7.81 1.36
C ILE A 53 -7.28 6.90 1.44
N LEU A 54 -6.77 6.60 2.65
CA LEU A 54 -5.59 5.74 2.81
C LEU A 54 -5.80 4.32 2.25
N ASN A 55 -7.00 3.74 2.39
CA ASN A 55 -7.31 2.45 1.79
C ASN A 55 -7.32 2.53 0.26
N HIS A 56 -7.89 3.58 -0.32
CA HIS A 56 -7.89 3.78 -1.77
C HIS A 56 -6.46 3.91 -2.33
N LEU A 57 -5.59 4.66 -1.63
CA LEU A 57 -4.17 4.76 -1.99
C LEU A 57 -3.46 3.41 -1.88
N LEU A 58 -3.76 2.64 -0.83
CA LEU A 58 -3.20 1.31 -0.65
C LEU A 58 -3.60 0.37 -1.79
N GLU A 59 -4.89 0.36 -2.17
CA GLU A 59 -5.37 -0.41 -3.31
C GLU A 59 -4.66 -0.02 -4.60
N HIS A 60 -4.49 1.27 -4.87
CA HIS A 60 -3.75 1.76 -6.05
C HIS A 60 -2.29 1.28 -6.05
N VAL A 61 -1.59 1.42 -4.92
CA VAL A 61 -0.17 1.04 -4.82
C VAL A 61 0.04 -0.48 -4.85
N LEU A 62 -0.95 -1.26 -4.43
CA LEU A 62 -0.91 -2.73 -4.59
C LEU A 62 -0.88 -3.13 -6.07
N ASP A 63 -1.54 -2.36 -6.94
CA ASP A 63 -1.55 -2.57 -8.38
C ASP A 63 -0.34 -1.92 -9.06
N GLU A 64 0.02 -0.69 -8.67
CA GLU A 64 1.13 0.11 -9.23
C GLU A 64 2.12 0.53 -8.12
N PRO A 65 3.05 -0.35 -7.69
CA PRO A 65 3.95 -0.08 -6.57
C PRO A 65 4.86 1.15 -6.77
N GLU A 66 5.21 1.47 -8.01
CA GLU A 66 6.00 2.65 -8.40
C GLU A 66 5.33 3.98 -8.06
N ASP A 67 4.00 3.99 -7.93
CA ASP A 67 3.22 5.18 -7.60
C ASP A 67 3.22 5.49 -6.10
N ASN A 68 3.90 4.68 -5.28
CA ASN A 68 4.12 4.94 -3.86
C ASN A 68 5.13 6.08 -3.61
N THR A 69 4.87 7.24 -4.20
CA THR A 69 5.62 8.46 -3.99
C THR A 69 4.70 9.52 -3.39
N ARG A 70 5.27 10.41 -2.59
CA ARG A 70 4.51 11.47 -1.93
C ARG A 70 3.67 12.30 -2.91
N GLU A 71 4.25 12.72 -4.02
CA GLU A 71 3.60 13.59 -5.01
C GLU A 71 2.41 12.89 -5.70
N THR A 72 2.60 11.63 -6.11
CA THR A 72 1.53 10.84 -6.74
C THR A 72 0.40 10.59 -5.74
N LEU A 73 0.72 10.14 -4.53
CA LEU A 73 -0.28 9.84 -3.52
C LEU A 73 -1.06 11.07 -3.03
N GLU A 74 -0.40 12.23 -2.91
CA GLU A 74 -1.10 13.49 -2.60
C GLU A 74 -2.11 13.85 -3.70
N SER A 75 -1.75 13.67 -4.97
CA SER A 75 -2.66 13.94 -6.10
C SER A 75 -3.87 13.01 -6.08
N LEU A 76 -3.63 11.70 -5.97
CA LEU A 76 -4.69 10.68 -5.88
C LEU A 76 -5.61 10.90 -4.67
N ALA A 77 -5.05 11.28 -3.51
CA ALA A 77 -5.82 11.57 -2.31
C ALA A 77 -6.82 12.72 -2.52
N ARG A 78 -6.36 13.81 -3.16
CA ARG A 78 -7.24 14.96 -3.47
C ARG A 78 -8.35 14.58 -4.45
N GLU A 79 -8.01 13.86 -5.51
CA GLU A 79 -8.99 13.42 -6.52
C GLU A 79 -10.08 12.55 -5.90
N PHE A 80 -9.69 11.55 -5.10
CA PHE A 80 -10.65 10.68 -4.41
C PHE A 80 -11.54 11.47 -3.45
N TYR A 81 -10.96 12.37 -2.65
CA TYR A 81 -11.71 13.18 -1.70
C TYR A 81 -12.75 14.10 -2.39
N LEU A 82 -12.38 14.73 -3.51
CA LEU A 82 -13.30 15.58 -4.27
C LEU A 82 -14.48 14.77 -4.82
N ARG A 83 -14.22 13.59 -5.38
CA ARG A 83 -15.25 12.67 -5.87
C ARG A 83 -16.25 12.28 -4.77
N GLU A 84 -15.74 11.86 -3.62
CA GLU A 84 -16.58 11.52 -2.46
C GLU A 84 -17.43 12.72 -1.98
N LYS A 85 -16.90 13.95 -2.06
CA LYS A 85 -17.64 15.15 -1.69
C LYS A 85 -18.79 15.45 -2.66
N GLU A 86 -18.56 15.28 -3.95
CA GLU A 86 -19.59 15.51 -4.98
C GLU A 86 -20.74 14.51 -4.86
N GLU A 87 -20.40 13.23 -4.65
CA GLU A 87 -21.37 12.14 -4.48
C GLU A 87 -22.23 12.30 -3.23
N ASN A 88 -21.64 12.77 -2.11
CA ASN A 88 -22.38 13.02 -0.86
C ASN A 88 -23.15 14.35 -0.84
N SER A 89 -23.05 15.16 -1.90
CA SER A 89 -23.79 16.43 -2.02
C SER A 89 -25.13 16.29 -2.77
N HIS A 90 -25.51 15.06 -3.14
CA HIS A 90 -26.76 14.70 -3.84
C HIS A 90 -27.64 13.83 -2.94
#